data_AF-A0A328NER1-F1
#
_entry.id   AF-A0A328NER1-F1
#
_cell.length_a   1.000
_cell.length_b   1.000
_cell.length_c   1.000
_cell.angle_alpha   90.00
_cell.angle_beta   90.00
_cell.angle_gamma   90.00
#
_symmetry.space_group_name_H-M   'P 1'
#
loop_
_entity.id
_entity.type
_entity.pdbx_description
1 polymer ?
#
loop_
_entity_poly.entity_id
_entity_poly.type
_entity_poly.pdbx_seq_one_letter_code
_entity_poly.pdbx_strand_id
1 'polypeptide(L)'
;MAKTDSTGSTWRYRWAHRQNVRRVSTYRGAESAWRRRDDELRRLRALAADFQGSAAAGAGLALELAADEVVLWALPAAQLVEVRHTTVLPAPDLTVAPGTGPLRPRRPDGVRVTDAGMAVITSRRLVLLGGRGRRDWAYGRITGLAHDPAAPVTVIQVLDRRRTSGLLLPTAAAADFRFKLTLAFADAIEQRTAVIAQLDELISEHAQLKPFRPAAATPGQARLSSFVPGGRRSIAVAAAIALLVPAALIESDPSDPTGGAEVAVAATPAPTASVAPARIGPALALKPPPPKPTKSPRSSPTATQGPRCGAPENPLGYGFCGGRRIRKPAAEVCDWFDCVPQFWAGRGYLVQCRDGSVSLAGGRSNACAEHRGVRRTITK
;
A
#
# COMPACT_ATOMS: atom_id res chain seq x y z
N MET A 1 -35.01 -40.12 -7.96
CA MET A 1 -34.79 -38.67 -7.75
C MET A 1 -33.75 -38.48 -6.66
N ALA A 2 -32.50 -38.22 -7.03
CA ALA A 2 -31.45 -37.89 -6.07
C ALA A 2 -31.70 -36.46 -5.56
N LYS A 3 -31.89 -36.32 -4.24
CA LYS A 3 -32.00 -35.02 -3.56
C LYS A 3 -30.63 -34.31 -3.62
N THR A 4 -30.68 -33.08 -4.09
CA THR A 4 -29.62 -32.11 -4.39
C THR A 4 -28.60 -31.83 -3.28
N ASP A 5 -27.31 -31.99 -3.60
CA ASP A 5 -26.15 -31.38 -2.90
C ASP A 5 -26.05 -29.86 -3.16
N SER A 6 -27.13 -29.10 -2.99
CA SER A 6 -27.19 -27.67 -3.34
C SER A 6 -26.51 -26.75 -2.32
N THR A 7 -26.17 -27.24 -1.12
CA THR A 7 -25.61 -26.41 -0.05
C THR A 7 -24.09 -26.19 -0.20
N GLY A 8 -23.37 -27.13 -0.84
CA GLY A 8 -21.93 -27.04 -1.08
C GLY A 8 -21.53 -25.99 -2.13
N SER A 9 -22.42 -25.65 -3.06
CA SER A 9 -22.16 -24.70 -4.14
C SER A 9 -22.34 -23.24 -3.66
N THR A 10 -23.46 -22.93 -2.99
CA THR A 10 -23.83 -21.53 -2.68
C THR A 10 -22.82 -20.81 -1.79
N TRP A 11 -22.21 -21.48 -0.81
CA TRP A 11 -21.22 -20.83 0.06
C TRP A 11 -19.90 -20.52 -0.67
N ARG A 12 -19.47 -21.38 -1.61
CA ARG A 12 -18.25 -21.18 -2.40
C ARG A 12 -18.40 -20.00 -3.35
N TYR A 13 -19.57 -19.84 -3.97
CA TYR A 13 -19.89 -18.64 -4.75
C TYR A 13 -19.91 -17.39 -3.87
N ARG A 14 -20.55 -17.44 -2.69
CA ARG A 14 -20.53 -16.30 -1.73
C ARG A 14 -19.12 -15.96 -1.26
N TRP A 15 -18.27 -16.95 -1.04
CA TRP A 15 -16.87 -16.75 -0.69
C TRP A 15 -16.11 -16.07 -1.84
N ALA A 16 -16.21 -16.61 -3.06
CA ALA A 16 -15.55 -16.06 -4.24
C ALA A 16 -15.98 -14.61 -4.50
N HIS A 17 -17.28 -14.33 -4.37
CA HIS A 17 -17.81 -12.97 -4.45
C HIS A 17 -17.17 -12.04 -3.40
N ARG A 18 -17.16 -12.42 -2.12
CA ARG A 18 -16.53 -11.60 -1.06
C ARG A 18 -15.04 -11.38 -1.29
N GLN A 19 -14.31 -12.39 -1.73
CA GLN A 19 -12.89 -12.25 -2.05
C GLN A 19 -12.67 -11.32 -3.24
N ASN A 20 -13.49 -11.43 -4.28
CA ASN A 20 -13.43 -10.56 -5.45
C ASN A 20 -13.74 -9.11 -5.08
N VAL A 21 -14.77 -8.85 -4.27
CA VAL A 21 -15.08 -7.51 -3.75
C VAL A 21 -13.88 -6.93 -3.01
N ARG A 22 -13.25 -7.70 -2.11
CA ARG A 22 -12.07 -7.26 -1.36
C ARG A 22 -10.84 -6.99 -2.25
N ARG A 23 -10.58 -7.89 -3.21
CA ARG A 23 -9.47 -7.76 -4.17
C ARG A 23 -9.65 -6.51 -5.02
N VAL A 24 -10.84 -6.31 -5.56
CA VAL A 24 -11.19 -5.14 -6.38
C VAL A 24 -11.14 -3.86 -5.57
N SER A 25 -11.64 -3.82 -4.33
CA SER A 25 -11.58 -2.62 -3.50
C SER A 25 -10.14 -2.22 -3.16
N THR A 26 -9.31 -3.21 -2.81
CA THR A 26 -7.87 -3.01 -2.52
C THR A 26 -7.14 -2.49 -3.75
N TYR A 27 -7.37 -3.12 -4.91
CA TYR A 27 -6.82 -2.70 -6.19
C TYR A 27 -7.23 -1.27 -6.54
N ARG A 28 -8.53 -0.92 -6.45
CA ARG A 28 -9.02 0.43 -6.73
C ARG A 28 -8.38 1.47 -5.82
N GLY A 29 -8.21 1.17 -4.53
CA GLY A 29 -7.52 2.06 -3.59
C GLY A 29 -6.06 2.29 -3.98
N ALA A 30 -5.33 1.22 -4.30
CA ALA A 30 -3.95 1.28 -4.76
C ALA A 30 -3.81 2.03 -6.10
N GLU A 31 -4.67 1.72 -7.07
CA GLU A 31 -4.72 2.39 -8.38
C GLU A 31 -5.01 3.88 -8.21
N SER A 32 -5.95 4.26 -7.35
CA SER A 32 -6.28 5.67 -7.09
C SER A 32 -5.11 6.42 -6.46
N ALA A 33 -4.40 5.79 -5.51
CA ALA A 33 -3.21 6.38 -4.91
C ALA A 33 -2.07 6.52 -5.92
N TRP A 34 -1.85 5.50 -6.75
CA TRP A 34 -0.88 5.53 -7.83
C TRP A 34 -1.18 6.64 -8.84
N ARG A 35 -2.43 6.79 -9.28
CA ARG A 35 -2.86 7.86 -10.21
C ARG A 35 -2.63 9.25 -9.63
N ARG A 36 -3.01 9.51 -8.37
CA ARG A 36 -2.78 10.81 -7.74
C ARG A 36 -1.29 11.19 -7.74
N ARG A 37 -0.41 10.24 -7.45
CA ARG A 37 1.03 10.49 -7.47
C ARG A 37 1.57 10.69 -8.89
N ASP A 38 1.04 9.93 -9.85
CA ASP A 38 1.37 10.05 -11.28
C ASP A 38 0.98 11.45 -11.82
N ASP A 39 -0.23 11.91 -11.50
CA ASP A 39 -0.72 13.25 -11.85
C ASP A 39 0.12 14.35 -11.19
N GLU A 40 0.50 14.19 -9.92
CA GLU A 40 1.38 15.11 -9.21
C GLU A 40 2.75 15.22 -9.88
N LEU A 41 3.39 14.09 -10.19
CA LEU A 41 4.70 14.07 -10.86
C LEU A 41 4.63 14.74 -12.24
N ARG A 42 3.61 14.44 -13.04
CA ARG A 42 3.42 15.09 -14.35
C ARG A 42 3.14 16.59 -14.22
N ARG A 43 2.35 17.01 -13.23
CA ARG A 43 2.15 18.43 -12.93
C ARG A 43 3.47 19.12 -12.60
N LEU A 44 4.29 18.54 -11.73
CA LEU A 44 5.61 19.09 -11.37
C LEU A 44 6.53 19.16 -12.58
N ARG A 45 6.52 18.13 -13.44
CA ARG A 45 7.33 18.08 -14.67
C ARG A 45 6.91 19.12 -15.72
N ALA A 46 5.61 19.32 -15.91
CA ALA A 46 5.08 20.37 -16.76
C ALA A 46 5.44 21.75 -16.19
N LEU A 47 5.24 21.96 -14.89
CA LEU A 47 5.64 23.19 -14.21
C LEU A 47 7.14 23.46 -14.38
N ALA A 48 8.02 22.46 -14.21
CA ALA A 48 9.46 22.65 -14.41
C ALA A 48 9.85 23.08 -15.84
N ALA A 49 9.10 22.62 -16.86
CA ALA A 49 9.34 23.03 -18.25
C ALA A 49 8.85 24.46 -18.51
N ASP A 50 7.65 24.77 -18.03
CA ASP A 50 6.92 25.99 -18.39
C ASP A 50 7.13 27.14 -17.39
N PHE A 51 7.85 26.90 -16.27
CA PHE A 51 8.06 27.92 -15.24
C PHE A 51 8.92 29.06 -15.79
N GLN A 52 8.26 30.18 -16.07
CA GLN A 52 8.86 31.41 -16.55
C GLN A 52 8.15 32.58 -15.86
N GLY A 53 8.88 33.68 -15.71
CA GLY A 53 8.33 34.91 -15.13
C GLY A 53 8.17 36.00 -16.18
N SER A 54 7.68 37.14 -15.74
CA SER A 54 7.66 38.35 -16.56
C SER A 54 7.99 39.57 -15.72
N ALA A 55 8.49 40.62 -16.37
CA ALA A 55 8.65 41.93 -15.73
C ALA A 55 7.28 42.55 -15.38
N ALA A 56 6.27 42.32 -16.22
CA ALA A 56 4.90 42.79 -16.01
C ALA A 56 4.28 42.23 -14.71
N ALA A 57 4.62 40.99 -14.32
CA ALA A 57 4.19 40.41 -13.05
C ALA A 57 4.73 41.16 -11.81
N GLY A 58 5.75 42.01 -11.98
CA GLY A 58 6.26 42.90 -10.93
C GLY A 58 5.54 44.23 -10.84
N ALA A 59 4.66 44.57 -11.80
CA ALA A 59 3.96 45.85 -11.80
C ALA A 59 3.09 46.00 -10.54
N GLY A 60 3.27 47.11 -9.82
CA GLY A 60 2.54 47.39 -8.57
C GLY A 60 3.16 46.78 -7.30
N LEU A 61 4.24 45.98 -7.42
CA LEU A 61 5.03 45.58 -6.25
C LEU A 61 5.98 46.70 -5.84
N ALA A 62 6.15 46.90 -4.53
CA ALA A 62 7.17 47.79 -3.97
C ALA A 62 8.57 47.16 -4.06
N LEU A 63 8.97 46.79 -5.28
CA LEU A 63 10.20 46.07 -5.59
C LEU A 63 10.85 46.66 -6.84
N GLU A 64 12.10 47.10 -6.69
CA GLU A 64 12.94 47.51 -7.81
C GLU A 64 13.59 46.28 -8.44
N LEU A 65 13.24 46.00 -9.70
CA LEU A 65 13.81 44.92 -10.50
C LEU A 65 14.99 45.44 -11.32
N ALA A 66 16.06 44.66 -11.41
CA ALA A 66 17.10 44.92 -12.42
C ALA A 66 16.56 44.67 -13.84
N ALA A 67 17.23 45.18 -14.88
CA ALA A 67 16.71 45.24 -16.25
C ALA A 67 16.26 43.88 -16.83
N ASP A 68 16.93 42.80 -16.43
CA ASP A 68 16.65 41.41 -16.82
C ASP A 68 16.15 40.53 -15.64
N GLU A 69 15.81 41.15 -14.51
CA GLU A 69 15.16 40.47 -13.41
C GLU A 69 13.64 40.39 -13.67
N VAL A 70 13.09 39.18 -13.58
CA VAL A 70 11.66 38.95 -13.77
C VAL A 70 11.04 38.37 -12.51
N VAL A 71 9.76 38.68 -12.28
CA VAL A 71 8.98 38.06 -11.21
C VAL A 71 8.45 36.72 -11.71
N LEU A 72 8.85 35.65 -11.03
CA LEU A 72 8.41 34.28 -11.34
C LEU A 72 7.10 33.97 -10.60
N TRP A 73 6.98 34.43 -9.36
CA TRP A 73 5.79 34.17 -8.55
C TRP A 73 5.70 35.10 -7.32
N ALA A 74 4.49 35.43 -6.89
CA ALA A 74 4.23 36.19 -5.67
C ALA A 74 3.21 35.45 -4.79
N LEU A 75 3.48 35.43 -3.48
CA LEU A 75 2.69 34.73 -2.47
C LEU A 75 2.38 35.68 -1.31
N PRO A 76 1.11 36.08 -1.11
CA PRO A 76 0.72 36.86 0.05
C PRO A 76 0.74 36.04 1.35
N ALA A 77 0.64 36.74 2.48
CA ALA A 77 0.53 36.15 3.82
C ALA A 77 1.72 35.24 4.23
N ALA A 78 2.91 35.51 3.69
CA ALA A 78 4.15 34.90 4.16
C ALA A 78 4.65 35.64 5.41
N GLN A 79 5.21 34.91 6.36
CA GLN A 79 5.73 35.46 7.61
C GLN A 79 7.25 35.31 7.65
N LEU A 80 7.98 36.41 7.90
CA LEU A 80 9.41 36.37 8.17
C LEU A 80 9.65 35.66 9.49
N VAL A 81 10.54 34.68 9.47
CA VAL A 81 10.98 34.00 10.68
C VAL A 81 12.48 34.10 10.89
N GLU A 82 12.86 34.18 12.15
CA GLU A 82 14.23 34.02 12.64
C GLU A 82 14.33 32.74 13.47
N VAL A 83 15.44 32.03 13.32
CA VAL A 83 15.72 30.80 14.07
C VAL A 83 16.81 31.08 15.10
N ARG A 84 16.57 30.77 16.38
CA ARG A 84 17.50 31.08 17.48
C ARG A 84 18.72 30.17 17.53
N HIS A 85 18.54 28.88 17.25
CA HIS A 85 19.60 27.88 17.25
C HIS A 85 19.70 27.28 15.86
N THR A 86 20.74 27.64 15.12
CA THR A 86 20.89 27.19 13.74
C THR A 86 22.07 26.26 13.65
N THR A 87 21.79 24.99 13.44
CA THR A 87 22.75 24.06 12.84
C THR A 87 23.08 24.55 11.44
N VAL A 88 24.28 24.22 10.96
CA VAL A 88 24.66 24.45 9.56
C VAL A 88 23.59 23.81 8.67
N LEU A 89 22.96 24.62 7.81
CA LEU A 89 21.96 24.12 6.89
C LEU A 89 22.64 23.34 5.75
N PRO A 90 22.00 22.31 5.20
CA PRO A 90 22.50 21.67 4.00
C PRO A 90 22.54 22.69 2.85
N ALA A 91 23.48 22.49 1.92
CA ALA A 91 23.49 23.21 0.67
C ALA A 91 22.12 23.07 -0.01
N PRO A 92 21.63 24.11 -0.73
CA PRO A 92 20.36 24.02 -1.42
C PRO A 92 20.34 22.82 -2.36
N ASP A 93 19.49 21.86 -2.04
CA ASP A 93 19.35 20.65 -2.81
C ASP A 93 18.34 20.90 -3.94
N LEU A 94 18.69 20.44 -5.15
CA LEU A 94 17.82 20.46 -6.31
C LEU A 94 16.89 19.25 -6.36
N THR A 95 16.96 18.35 -5.37
CA THR A 95 16.14 17.15 -5.37
C THR A 95 14.66 17.44 -5.16
N VAL A 96 13.83 16.83 -6.00
CA VAL A 96 12.38 16.78 -5.78
C VAL A 96 12.08 15.74 -4.71
N ALA A 97 11.93 16.18 -3.47
CA ALA A 97 11.67 15.29 -2.34
C ALA A 97 10.37 14.47 -2.56
N PRO A 98 10.33 13.20 -2.11
CA PRO A 98 9.11 12.41 -2.11
C PRO A 98 8.04 13.13 -1.27
N GLY A 99 6.79 13.08 -1.74
CA GLY A 99 5.65 13.78 -1.14
C GLY A 99 5.62 13.56 0.38
N THR A 100 5.96 14.61 1.13
CA THR A 100 5.87 14.59 2.57
C THR A 100 4.40 14.63 2.97
N GLY A 101 4.07 13.98 4.08
CA GLY A 101 2.69 13.94 4.59
C GLY A 101 2.11 15.34 4.82
N PRO A 102 0.82 15.44 5.18
CA PRO A 102 0.16 16.73 5.33
C PRO A 102 0.93 17.62 6.31
N LEU A 103 1.22 18.86 5.86
CA LEU A 103 1.90 19.85 6.67
C LEU A 103 0.99 20.30 7.81
N ARG A 104 1.56 20.40 9.00
CA ARG A 104 0.86 20.90 10.18
C ARG A 104 0.98 22.42 10.21
N PRO A 105 -0.10 23.16 10.49
CA PRO A 105 -0.05 24.63 10.59
C PRO A 105 0.75 25.14 11.80
N ARG A 106 1.33 24.23 12.60
CA ARG A 106 2.06 24.58 13.81
C ARG A 106 3.44 25.13 13.46
N ARG A 107 3.80 26.25 14.09
CA ARG A 107 5.15 26.79 14.08
C ARG A 107 6.10 25.88 14.88
N PRO A 108 7.26 25.48 14.32
CA PRO A 108 8.27 24.72 15.07
C PRO A 108 8.82 25.52 16.26
N ASP A 109 9.32 24.80 17.26
CA ASP A 109 9.95 25.43 18.42
C ASP A 109 11.27 26.11 18.00
N GLY A 110 11.62 27.22 18.65
CA GLY A 110 12.82 28.01 18.31
C GLY A 110 12.68 28.91 17.07
N VAL A 111 11.55 28.85 16.37
CA VAL A 111 11.19 29.75 15.25
C VAL A 111 10.40 30.94 15.79
N ARG A 112 10.89 32.16 15.54
CA ARG A 112 10.23 33.41 15.94
C ARG A 112 9.77 34.18 14.70
N VAL A 113 8.49 34.54 14.66
CA VAL A 113 7.95 35.43 13.63
C VAL A 113 8.35 36.87 13.94
N THR A 114 8.89 37.59 12.96
CA THR A 114 9.39 38.96 13.12
C THR A 114 8.74 39.96 12.18
N ASP A 115 8.12 39.50 11.10
CA ASP A 115 7.41 40.34 10.14
C ASP A 115 6.42 39.48 9.33
N ALA A 116 5.53 40.11 8.57
CA ALA A 116 4.62 39.44 7.64
C ALA A 116 4.37 40.31 6.41
N GLY A 117 4.09 39.65 5.27
CA GLY A 117 3.80 40.34 4.03
C GLY A 117 3.79 39.41 2.83
N MET A 118 4.33 39.88 1.71
CA MET A 118 4.33 39.17 0.44
C MET A 118 5.70 38.60 0.11
N ALA A 119 5.79 37.29 -0.09
CA ALA A 119 6.99 36.64 -0.60
C ALA A 119 6.98 36.66 -2.12
N VAL A 120 8.06 37.12 -2.74
CA VAL A 120 8.21 37.26 -4.19
C VAL A 120 9.44 36.47 -4.61
N ILE A 121 9.24 35.50 -5.50
CA ILE A 121 10.31 34.73 -6.13
C ILE A 121 10.62 35.41 -7.47
N THR A 122 11.85 35.88 -7.63
CA THR A 122 12.36 36.42 -8.90
C THR A 122 13.37 35.47 -9.53
N SER A 123 13.83 35.79 -10.74
CA SER A 123 14.92 35.07 -11.41
C SER A 123 16.28 35.17 -10.67
N ARG A 124 16.42 36.05 -9.67
CA ARG A 124 17.70 36.30 -8.99
C ARG A 124 17.67 36.15 -7.48
N ARG A 125 16.50 36.29 -6.87
CA ARG A 125 16.35 36.35 -5.43
C ARG A 125 14.95 35.97 -4.98
N LEU A 126 14.88 35.53 -3.74
CA LEU A 126 13.66 35.56 -2.96
C LEU A 126 13.60 36.89 -2.22
N VAL A 127 12.44 37.53 -2.21
CA VAL A 127 12.19 38.79 -1.49
C VAL A 127 10.97 38.61 -0.61
N LEU A 128 11.01 39.15 0.61
CA LEU A 128 9.81 39.40 1.41
C LEU A 128 9.59 40.90 1.50
N LEU A 129 8.43 41.35 1.01
CA LEU A 129 7.91 42.69 1.17
C LEU A 129 7.02 42.69 2.41
N GLY A 130 7.60 43.03 3.57
CA GLY A 130 6.93 43.02 4.86
C GLY A 130 6.51 44.41 5.35
N GLY A 131 5.72 44.46 6.42
CA GLY A 131 5.28 45.71 7.02
C GLY A 131 6.41 46.49 7.70
N ARG A 132 7.48 45.82 8.13
CA ARG A 132 8.66 46.45 8.75
C ARG A 132 9.80 46.72 7.77
N GLY A 133 9.61 46.37 6.50
CA GLY A 133 10.58 46.63 5.44
C GLY A 133 10.75 45.43 4.50
N ARG A 134 11.82 45.51 3.70
CA ARG A 134 12.16 44.50 2.70
C ARG A 134 13.24 43.55 3.22
N ARG A 135 13.09 42.25 2.94
CA ARG A 135 14.11 41.23 3.18
C ARG A 135 14.47 40.50 1.90
N ASP A 136 15.72 40.61 1.47
CA ASP A 136 16.20 40.00 0.23
C ASP A 136 17.08 38.77 0.49
N TRP A 137 16.97 37.73 -0.31
CA TRP A 137 17.87 36.57 -0.34
C TRP A 137 18.31 36.31 -1.78
N ALA A 138 19.46 36.87 -2.17
CA ALA A 138 20.07 36.64 -3.47
C ALA A 138 20.56 35.20 -3.58
N TYR A 139 20.20 34.50 -4.67
CA TYR A 139 20.50 33.07 -4.82
C TYR A 139 22.00 32.78 -4.74
N GLY A 140 22.85 33.57 -5.40
CA GLY A 140 24.31 33.44 -5.33
C GLY A 140 24.94 33.71 -3.95
N ARG A 141 24.16 34.13 -2.95
CA ARG A 141 24.62 34.32 -1.56
C ARG A 141 24.04 33.27 -0.60
N ILE A 142 23.10 32.44 -1.04
CA ILE A 142 22.51 31.39 -0.21
C ILE A 142 23.54 30.27 -0.05
N THR A 143 23.91 29.99 1.20
CA THR A 143 24.85 28.93 1.56
C THR A 143 24.15 27.68 2.08
N GLY A 144 22.89 27.82 2.51
CA GLY A 144 22.10 26.68 2.90
C GLY A 144 20.60 26.95 2.88
N LEU A 145 19.83 25.92 2.55
CA LEU A 145 18.38 25.99 2.42
C LEU A 145 17.77 24.68 2.91
N ALA A 146 16.78 24.79 3.78
CA ALA A 146 16.08 23.63 4.33
C ALA A 146 14.58 23.88 4.42
N HIS A 147 13.82 22.87 4.03
CA HIS A 147 12.37 22.82 4.18
C HIS A 147 12.01 21.88 5.32
N ASP A 148 11.18 22.35 6.26
CA ASP A 148 10.70 21.49 7.34
C ASP A 148 9.72 20.43 6.77
N PRO A 149 9.93 19.13 7.01
CA PRO A 149 9.07 18.08 6.45
C PRO A 149 7.67 18.02 7.08
N ALA A 150 7.46 18.61 8.26
CA ALA A 150 6.22 18.54 9.02
C ALA A 150 5.52 19.90 9.20
N ALA A 151 6.21 21.02 8.98
CA ALA A 151 5.68 22.37 9.10
C ALA A 151 5.93 23.18 7.82
N PRO A 152 5.11 24.21 7.49
CA PRO A 152 5.27 25.03 6.29
C PRO A 152 6.37 26.09 6.47
N VAL A 153 7.53 25.70 7.01
CA VAL A 153 8.68 26.58 7.21
C VAL A 153 9.76 26.25 6.18
N THR A 154 10.36 27.30 5.63
CA THR A 154 11.57 27.26 4.80
C THR A 154 12.62 28.15 5.45
N VAL A 155 13.76 27.58 5.80
CA VAL A 155 14.86 28.27 6.48
C VAL A 155 16.03 28.46 5.50
N ILE A 156 16.61 29.66 5.50
CA ILE A 156 17.62 30.09 4.52
C ILE A 156 18.81 30.72 5.26
N GLN A 157 20.00 30.20 4.96
CA GLN A 157 21.28 30.70 5.43
C GLN A 157 21.99 31.43 4.28
N VAL A 158 22.60 32.58 4.60
CA VAL A 158 23.27 33.46 3.63
C VAL A 158 24.66 33.78 4.15
N LEU A 159 25.66 33.81 3.27
CA LEU A 159 27.08 33.93 3.62
C LEU A 159 27.40 35.11 4.57
N ASP A 160 26.83 36.29 4.36
CA ASP A 160 27.17 37.50 5.14
C ASP A 160 26.23 37.77 6.33
N ARG A 161 25.36 36.82 6.68
CA ARG A 161 24.35 37.03 7.73
C ARG A 161 24.60 36.11 8.91
N ARG A 162 24.79 36.73 10.09
CA ARG A 162 24.94 36.01 11.36
C ARG A 162 23.69 35.22 11.77
N ARG A 163 22.51 35.67 11.38
CA ARG A 163 21.23 35.02 11.73
C ARG A 163 20.61 34.36 10.51
N THR A 164 20.31 33.08 10.65
CA THR A 164 19.48 32.34 9.70
C THR A 164 18.04 32.84 9.79
N SER A 165 17.46 33.06 8.62
CA SER A 165 16.11 33.61 8.49
C SER A 165 15.35 32.81 7.45
N GLY A 166 14.04 32.90 7.46
CA GLY A 166 13.23 32.09 6.58
C GLY A 166 11.82 32.61 6.45
N LEU A 167 10.97 31.78 5.86
CA LEU A 167 9.56 32.05 5.70
C LEU A 167 8.73 30.95 6.35
N LEU A 168 7.75 31.36 7.14
CA LEU A 168 6.59 30.55 7.48
C LEU A 168 5.49 30.87 6.47
N LEU A 169 5.01 29.85 5.78
CA LEU A 169 4.14 29.96 4.61
C LEU A 169 2.71 29.52 4.95
N PRO A 170 1.69 30.00 4.22
CA PRO A 170 0.37 29.36 4.24
C PRO A 170 0.50 27.87 3.90
N THR A 171 -0.13 26.99 4.69
CA THR A 171 0.01 25.53 4.54
C THR A 171 -0.36 25.04 3.14
N ALA A 172 -1.41 25.61 2.54
CA ALA A 172 -1.87 25.27 1.20
C ALA A 172 -0.88 25.66 0.10
N ALA A 173 -0.05 26.69 0.31
CA ALA A 173 0.89 27.19 -0.69
C ALA A 173 2.32 26.67 -0.50
N ALA A 174 2.62 26.04 0.63
CA ALA A 174 3.99 25.67 1.00
C ALA A 174 4.63 24.67 0.04
N ALA A 175 3.91 23.66 -0.44
CA ALA A 175 4.45 22.68 -1.39
C ALA A 175 4.83 23.34 -2.73
N ASP A 176 3.92 24.13 -3.30
CA ASP A 176 4.17 24.87 -4.54
C ASP A 176 5.29 25.90 -4.37
N PHE A 177 5.36 26.58 -3.22
CA PHE A 177 6.45 27.51 -2.91
C PHE A 177 7.81 26.82 -2.89
N ARG A 178 7.91 25.67 -2.20
CA ARG A 178 9.17 24.92 -2.10
C ARG A 178 9.67 24.54 -3.49
N PHE A 179 8.80 23.95 -4.29
CA PHE A 179 9.16 23.53 -5.64
C PHE A 179 9.52 24.71 -6.55
N LYS A 180 8.75 25.80 -6.54
CA LYS A 180 9.05 27.00 -7.33
C LYS A 180 10.35 27.69 -6.90
N LEU A 181 10.66 27.69 -5.60
CA LEU A 181 11.94 28.20 -5.09
C LEU A 181 13.10 27.32 -5.55
N THR A 182 12.93 25.99 -5.52
CA THR A 182 13.93 25.05 -6.08
C THR A 182 14.16 25.32 -7.57
N LEU A 183 13.10 25.50 -8.36
CA LEU A 183 13.24 25.84 -9.79
C LEU A 183 13.96 27.17 -10.00
N ALA A 184 13.56 28.23 -9.27
CA ALA A 184 14.20 29.53 -9.39
C ALA A 184 15.69 29.50 -8.99
N PHE A 185 16.04 28.72 -7.97
CA PHE A 185 17.43 28.50 -7.58
C PHE A 185 18.18 27.69 -8.65
N ALA A 186 17.59 26.62 -9.18
CA ALA A 186 18.15 25.80 -10.24
C ALA A 186 18.43 26.63 -11.51
N ASP A 187 17.54 27.55 -11.87
CA ASP A 187 17.73 28.47 -13.00
C ASP A 187 18.93 29.38 -12.80
N ALA A 188 19.05 29.94 -11.61
CA ALA A 188 20.12 30.87 -11.27
C ALA A 188 21.51 30.21 -11.28
N ILE A 189 21.57 28.89 -11.20
CA ILE A 189 22.81 28.10 -11.34
C ILE A 189 22.84 27.25 -12.61
N GLU A 190 21.93 27.50 -13.56
CA GLU A 190 21.84 26.83 -14.86
C GLU A 190 21.62 25.30 -14.81
N GLN A 191 20.98 24.80 -13.75
CA GLN A 191 20.72 23.37 -13.51
C GLN A 191 19.25 22.96 -13.64
N ARG A 192 18.39 23.75 -14.31
CA ARG A 192 16.98 23.38 -14.56
C ARG A 192 16.84 22.01 -15.25
N THR A 193 17.72 21.73 -16.21
CA THR A 193 17.72 20.47 -16.96
C THR A 193 17.95 19.25 -16.06
N ALA A 194 18.74 19.39 -14.99
CA ALA A 194 18.96 18.33 -14.00
C ALA A 194 17.69 18.04 -13.19
N VAL A 195 16.94 19.07 -12.79
CA VAL A 195 15.64 18.91 -12.09
C VAL A 195 14.62 18.22 -13.00
N ILE A 196 14.57 18.61 -14.27
CA ILE A 196 13.73 17.98 -15.29
C ILE A 196 14.09 16.49 -15.46
N ALA A 197 15.37 16.18 -15.62
CA ALA A 197 15.83 14.79 -15.77
C ALA A 197 15.50 13.95 -14.53
N GLN A 198 15.64 14.51 -13.34
CA GLN A 198 15.24 13.83 -12.11
C GLN A 198 13.74 13.54 -12.06
N LEU A 199 12.89 14.49 -12.47
CA LEU A 199 11.44 14.27 -12.55
C LEU A 199 11.08 13.20 -13.58
N ASP A 200 11.75 13.18 -14.73
CA ASP A 200 11.56 12.15 -15.75
C ASP A 200 11.94 10.76 -15.21
N GLU A 201 13.02 10.64 -14.43
CA GLU A 201 13.38 9.40 -13.76
C GLU A 201 12.37 8.98 -12.69
N LEU A 202 11.90 9.91 -11.86
CA LEU A 202 10.86 9.61 -10.86
C LEU A 202 9.55 9.15 -11.51
N ILE A 203 9.19 9.69 -12.68
CA ILE A 203 8.04 9.23 -13.47
C ILE A 203 8.28 7.82 -14.00
N SER A 204 9.51 7.53 -14.48
CA SER A 204 9.89 6.21 -14.98
C SER A 204 9.80 5.14 -13.88
N GLU A 205 10.35 5.43 -12.70
CA GLU A 205 10.29 4.56 -11.51
C GLU A 205 8.85 4.36 -11.04
N HIS A 206 8.05 5.43 -10.98
CA HIS A 206 6.65 5.35 -10.56
C HIS A 206 5.80 4.52 -11.53
N ALA A 207 6.09 4.57 -12.83
CA ALA A 207 5.41 3.76 -13.83
C ALA A 207 5.61 2.25 -13.59
N GLN A 208 6.78 1.83 -13.09
CA GLN A 208 7.06 0.42 -12.74
C GLN A 208 6.27 -0.06 -11.52
N LEU A 209 5.79 0.86 -10.68
CA LEU A 209 5.01 0.56 -9.49
C LEU A 209 3.50 0.48 -9.74
N LYS A 210 3.06 0.53 -11.01
CA LYS A 210 1.64 0.49 -11.38
C LYS A 210 0.96 -0.78 -10.84
N PRO A 211 -0.11 -0.65 -10.02
CA PRO A 211 -0.83 -1.81 -9.51
C PRO A 211 -1.42 -2.66 -10.65
N PHE A 212 -1.28 -3.98 -10.53
CA PHE A 212 -1.88 -4.93 -11.46
C PHE A 212 -3.31 -5.27 -11.04
N ARG A 213 -4.20 -5.44 -12.01
CA ARG A 213 -5.57 -5.90 -11.74
C ARG A 213 -5.53 -7.35 -11.23
N PRO A 214 -6.09 -7.65 -10.05
CA PRO A 214 -6.08 -9.01 -9.52
C PRO A 214 -6.99 -9.92 -10.35
N ALA A 215 -6.58 -11.18 -10.50
CA ALA A 215 -7.42 -12.20 -11.12
C ALA A 215 -8.66 -12.50 -10.25
N ALA A 216 -9.78 -12.80 -10.91
CA ALA A 216 -11.01 -13.19 -10.24
C ALA A 216 -10.80 -14.52 -9.50
N ALA A 217 -11.10 -14.51 -8.19
CA ALA A 217 -11.21 -15.72 -7.40
C ALA A 217 -12.39 -16.55 -7.92
N THR A 218 -12.16 -17.85 -8.09
CA THR A 218 -13.18 -18.80 -8.54
C THR A 218 -13.74 -19.58 -7.35
N PRO A 219 -14.99 -20.07 -7.43
CA PRO A 219 -15.57 -20.91 -6.36
C PRO A 219 -14.73 -22.15 -6.03
N GLY A 220 -13.98 -22.70 -7.00
CA GLY A 220 -13.10 -23.85 -6.80
C GLY A 220 -11.92 -23.58 -5.88
N GLN A 221 -11.55 -22.31 -5.65
CA GLN A 221 -10.47 -21.91 -4.75
C GLN A 221 -10.94 -21.80 -3.29
N ALA A 222 -12.23 -21.95 -3.01
CA ALA A 222 -12.80 -21.83 -1.68
C ALA A 222 -12.44 -23.06 -0.81
N ARG A 223 -11.55 -22.87 0.16
CA ARG A 223 -11.15 -23.91 1.14
C ARG A 223 -12.25 -24.14 2.18
N LEU A 224 -12.46 -25.39 2.62
CA LEU A 224 -13.50 -25.76 3.61
C LEU A 224 -13.42 -24.98 4.93
N SER A 225 -12.23 -24.53 5.34
CA SER A 225 -12.04 -23.64 6.50
C SER A 225 -12.68 -22.26 6.37
N SER A 226 -13.09 -21.89 5.15
CA SER A 226 -13.74 -20.63 4.82
C SER A 226 -15.27 -20.70 4.93
N PHE A 227 -15.80 -21.88 5.27
CA PHE A 227 -17.22 -22.13 5.50
C PHE A 227 -17.73 -21.44 6.78
N VAL A 228 -16.86 -21.22 7.77
CA VAL A 228 -17.24 -20.66 9.06
C VAL A 228 -17.10 -19.13 9.07
N PRO A 229 -18.17 -18.36 9.34
CA PRO A 229 -18.05 -16.93 9.62
C PRO A 229 -17.12 -16.73 10.83
N GLY A 230 -15.99 -16.06 10.64
CA GLY A 230 -14.97 -15.86 11.69
C GLY A 230 -13.73 -16.79 11.62
N GLY A 231 -13.66 -17.70 10.64
CA GLY A 231 -12.49 -18.57 10.44
C GLY A 231 -12.34 -19.64 11.54
N ARG A 232 -11.13 -20.22 11.68
CA ARG A 232 -10.84 -21.32 12.62
C ARG A 232 -11.17 -21.03 14.09
N ARG A 233 -11.33 -19.76 14.47
CA ARG A 233 -11.65 -19.34 15.85
C ARG A 233 -13.04 -19.82 16.28
N SER A 234 -14.00 -19.89 15.38
CA SER A 234 -15.36 -20.35 15.69
C SER A 234 -15.46 -21.89 15.74
N ILE A 235 -14.56 -22.63 15.07
CA ILE A 235 -14.47 -24.09 15.19
C ILE A 235 -13.96 -24.50 16.57
N ALA A 236 -12.95 -23.78 17.09
CA ALA A 236 -12.43 -24.04 18.44
C ALA A 236 -13.49 -23.76 19.53
N VAL A 237 -14.31 -22.71 19.36
CA VAL A 237 -15.39 -22.40 20.31
C VAL A 237 -16.54 -23.41 20.21
N ALA A 238 -16.93 -23.85 19.01
CA ALA A 238 -17.96 -24.87 18.85
C ALA A 238 -17.51 -26.25 19.39
N ALA A 239 -16.24 -26.63 19.21
CA ALA A 239 -15.68 -27.84 19.80
C ALA A 239 -15.56 -27.75 21.34
N ALA A 240 -15.23 -26.57 21.87
CA ALA A 240 -15.20 -26.34 23.32
C ALA A 240 -16.62 -26.39 23.94
N ILE A 241 -17.64 -25.89 23.25
CA ILE A 241 -19.04 -25.97 23.71
C ILE A 241 -19.55 -27.43 23.61
N ALA A 242 -19.22 -28.17 22.56
CA ALA A 242 -19.61 -29.59 22.45
C ALA A 242 -18.90 -30.50 23.49
N LEU A 243 -17.68 -30.14 23.92
CA LEU A 243 -16.96 -30.83 25.00
C LEU A 243 -17.40 -30.41 26.40
N LEU A 244 -18.16 -29.33 26.56
CA LEU A 244 -18.73 -28.89 27.84
C LEU A 244 -20.13 -29.47 28.12
N VAL A 245 -20.73 -30.18 27.16
CA VAL A 245 -22.10 -30.72 27.31
C VAL A 245 -22.17 -32.13 27.96
N PRO A 246 -21.13 -33.00 27.99
CA PRO A 246 -21.22 -34.22 28.80
C PRO A 246 -20.53 -34.12 30.18
N ALA A 247 -20.35 -32.92 30.75
CA ALA A 247 -19.79 -32.75 32.10
C ALA A 247 -20.75 -32.12 33.13
N ALA A 248 -21.96 -31.73 32.72
CA ALA A 248 -22.98 -31.16 33.62
C ALA A 248 -24.15 -32.12 33.91
N LEU A 249 -24.00 -33.42 33.64
CA LEU A 249 -25.00 -34.46 33.97
C LEU A 249 -24.52 -35.42 35.08
N ILE A 250 -23.44 -35.09 35.78
CA ILE A 250 -22.99 -35.81 36.98
C ILE A 250 -23.05 -34.81 38.14
N GLU A 251 -24.25 -34.56 38.65
CA GLU A 251 -24.61 -34.27 40.06
C GLU A 251 -25.96 -33.54 40.06
N SER A 252 -27.05 -34.30 40.12
CA SER A 252 -28.32 -33.95 40.80
C SER A 252 -29.35 -35.05 40.55
N ASP A 253 -29.54 -35.90 41.55
CA ASP A 253 -30.82 -36.57 41.86
C ASP A 253 -30.78 -36.94 43.36
N PRO A 254 -31.92 -37.09 44.08
CA PRO A 254 -33.30 -37.13 43.59
C PRO A 254 -34.33 -36.30 44.40
N SER A 255 -35.46 -35.97 43.78
CA SER A 255 -36.78 -35.94 44.43
C SER A 255 -37.89 -35.81 43.37
N ASP A 256 -38.45 -36.96 43.00
CA ASP A 256 -39.83 -37.13 42.50
C ASP A 256 -40.80 -37.08 43.71
N PRO A 257 -42.14 -36.92 43.58
CA PRO A 257 -42.98 -37.45 42.50
C PRO A 257 -44.03 -36.47 41.93
N THR A 258 -44.53 -36.75 40.72
CA THR A 258 -45.92 -37.21 40.47
C THR A 258 -46.25 -37.17 38.97
N GLY A 259 -46.44 -38.35 38.37
CA GLY A 259 -47.61 -38.61 37.52
C GLY A 259 -47.43 -38.77 35.99
N GLY A 260 -47.37 -40.04 35.56
CA GLY A 260 -47.83 -40.52 34.24
C GLY A 260 -46.72 -40.64 33.18
N ALA A 261 -46.08 -41.80 32.95
CA ALA A 261 -46.63 -43.01 32.30
C ALA A 261 -47.42 -42.63 31.02
N GLU A 262 -47.19 -43.13 29.81
CA GLU A 262 -46.64 -44.39 29.29
C GLU A 262 -46.79 -44.19 27.75
N VAL A 263 -45.91 -44.57 26.83
CA VAL A 263 -45.76 -45.90 26.23
C VAL A 263 -44.85 -45.69 25.01
N ALA A 264 -43.80 -46.50 24.88
CA ALA A 264 -43.16 -46.78 23.60
C ALA A 264 -43.79 -48.06 23.02
N VAL A 265 -44.23 -48.05 21.76
CA VAL A 265 -44.51 -49.28 21.01
C VAL A 265 -43.97 -49.16 19.59
N ALA A 266 -43.08 -50.11 19.28
CA ALA A 266 -42.62 -50.47 17.96
C ALA A 266 -43.71 -51.22 17.17
N ALA A 267 -43.69 -51.12 15.84
CA ALA A 267 -44.25 -52.15 14.97
C ALA A 267 -43.50 -52.19 13.61
N THR A 268 -42.74 -53.27 13.43
CA THR A 268 -42.25 -53.86 12.17
C THR A 268 -43.42 -54.64 11.51
N PRO A 269 -43.21 -55.38 10.40
CA PRO A 269 -43.08 -55.03 8.96
C PRO A 269 -44.31 -55.50 8.13
N ALA A 270 -44.29 -55.32 6.79
CA ALA A 270 -44.68 -56.39 5.84
C ALA A 270 -44.44 -56.00 4.35
N PRO A 271 -44.25 -56.99 3.45
CA PRO A 271 -43.62 -56.84 2.14
C PRO A 271 -44.60 -57.03 0.96
N THR A 272 -44.22 -56.57 -0.24
CA THR A 272 -44.68 -57.20 -1.50
C THR A 272 -43.65 -57.03 -2.62
N ALA A 273 -43.52 -58.08 -3.42
CA ALA A 273 -42.42 -58.41 -4.30
C ALA A 273 -42.60 -57.99 -5.78
N SER A 274 -41.48 -58.10 -6.49
CA SER A 274 -41.30 -58.63 -7.86
C SER A 274 -41.80 -57.82 -9.08
N VAL A 275 -40.88 -57.53 -10.01
CA VAL A 275 -40.77 -58.15 -11.35
C VAL A 275 -39.77 -57.34 -12.22
N ALA A 276 -38.80 -58.04 -12.83
CA ALA A 276 -37.92 -57.59 -13.92
C ALA A 276 -38.55 -58.03 -15.29
N PRO A 277 -38.15 -57.59 -16.52
CA PRO A 277 -36.75 -57.61 -17.01
C PRO A 277 -36.33 -56.63 -18.16
N ALA A 278 -34.99 -56.58 -18.36
CA ALA A 278 -34.16 -56.59 -19.60
C ALA A 278 -34.41 -55.71 -20.86
N ARG A 279 -33.31 -55.11 -21.37
CA ARG A 279 -32.70 -55.18 -22.76
C ARG A 279 -31.58 -54.10 -22.87
N ILE A 280 -30.28 -54.41 -23.05
CA ILE A 280 -29.49 -54.66 -24.30
C ILE A 280 -29.77 -53.60 -25.39
N GLY A 281 -28.83 -52.85 -26.00
CA GLY A 281 -27.38 -53.02 -26.15
C GLY A 281 -26.64 -51.77 -26.70
N PRO A 282 -25.43 -51.94 -27.28
CA PRO A 282 -24.42 -50.88 -27.51
C PRO A 282 -24.30 -50.43 -28.99
N ALA A 283 -23.62 -49.31 -29.27
CA ALA A 283 -22.97 -49.06 -30.57
C ALA A 283 -21.87 -47.98 -30.51
N LEU A 284 -20.65 -48.41 -30.87
CA LEU A 284 -19.50 -47.61 -31.29
C LEU A 284 -19.69 -47.07 -32.71
N ALA A 285 -19.15 -45.89 -33.03
CA ALA A 285 -18.64 -45.49 -34.35
C ALA A 285 -17.97 -44.10 -34.22
N LEU A 286 -16.64 -43.98 -34.30
CA LEU A 286 -15.77 -43.91 -35.49
C LEU A 286 -15.49 -42.45 -35.96
N LYS A 287 -14.20 -42.09 -35.80
CA LYS A 287 -13.45 -40.96 -36.38
C LYS A 287 -13.59 -40.87 -37.92
N PRO A 288 -13.30 -39.69 -38.52
CA PRO A 288 -12.08 -39.53 -39.35
C PRO A 288 -11.44 -38.10 -39.26
N PRO A 289 -10.47 -37.66 -40.10
CA PRO A 289 -9.02 -37.59 -39.82
C PRO A 289 -8.41 -36.15 -39.82
N PRO A 290 -7.09 -35.98 -39.54
CA PRO A 290 -6.46 -34.70 -39.19
C PRO A 290 -5.69 -34.01 -40.34
N PRO A 291 -5.47 -32.68 -40.28
CA PRO A 291 -4.40 -32.03 -41.04
C PRO A 291 -3.09 -31.85 -40.22
N LYS A 292 -1.98 -31.87 -40.97
CA LYS A 292 -0.55 -31.97 -40.58
C LYS A 292 0.00 -30.83 -39.71
N PRO A 293 1.12 -31.07 -38.98
CA PRO A 293 1.66 -30.18 -37.96
C PRO A 293 2.66 -29.16 -38.51
N THR A 294 2.46 -27.89 -38.15
CA THR A 294 3.48 -26.83 -38.28
C THR A 294 4.26 -26.73 -36.96
N LYS A 295 5.59 -26.86 -37.06
CA LYS A 295 6.54 -26.82 -35.95
C LYS A 295 6.53 -25.44 -35.25
N SER A 296 6.40 -25.43 -33.94
CA SER A 296 6.92 -24.36 -33.07
C SER A 296 7.22 -24.90 -31.66
N PRO A 297 8.31 -24.46 -31.02
CA PRO A 297 8.87 -25.12 -29.84
C PRO A 297 8.04 -24.80 -28.58
N ARG A 298 7.52 -25.85 -27.94
CA ARG A 298 6.90 -25.78 -26.62
C ARG A 298 7.98 -25.88 -25.56
N SER A 299 8.41 -24.73 -25.02
CA SER A 299 9.18 -24.68 -23.78
C SER A 299 8.34 -25.24 -22.64
N SER A 300 8.69 -26.44 -22.17
CA SER A 300 8.17 -27.01 -20.93
C SER A 300 9.22 -26.79 -19.84
N PRO A 301 8.99 -25.97 -18.80
CA PRO A 301 9.81 -26.02 -17.61
C PRO A 301 9.24 -27.10 -16.68
N THR A 302 9.82 -28.30 -16.75
CA THR A 302 9.69 -29.29 -15.67
C THR A 302 10.52 -28.79 -14.49
N ALA A 303 9.88 -28.12 -13.53
CA ALA A 303 10.50 -27.78 -12.26
C ALA A 303 10.40 -29.00 -11.31
N THR A 304 11.54 -29.64 -11.05
CA THR A 304 11.72 -30.68 -10.03
C THR A 304 11.26 -30.15 -8.66
N GLN A 305 10.11 -30.64 -8.17
CA GLN A 305 9.58 -30.26 -6.86
C GLN A 305 10.27 -31.08 -5.77
N GLY A 306 11.18 -30.47 -5.01
CA GLY A 306 11.71 -31.06 -3.79
C GLY A 306 10.62 -31.27 -2.71
N PRO A 307 10.90 -32.04 -1.65
CA PRO A 307 9.94 -32.28 -0.58
C PRO A 307 9.54 -30.96 0.12
N ARG A 308 8.25 -30.61 0.06
CA ARG A 308 7.70 -29.34 0.59
C ARG A 308 7.47 -29.32 2.10
N CYS A 309 7.75 -30.43 2.81
CA CYS A 309 7.63 -30.56 4.27
C CYS A 309 6.35 -30.00 4.89
N GLY A 310 5.20 -30.37 4.32
CA GLY A 310 3.88 -29.96 4.80
C GLY A 310 3.49 -28.52 4.45
N ALA A 311 4.25 -27.83 3.60
CA ALA A 311 3.78 -26.60 2.97
C ALA A 311 2.67 -26.92 1.96
N PRO A 312 1.64 -26.05 1.81
CA PRO A 312 0.62 -26.20 0.79
C PRO A 312 1.22 -26.36 -0.61
N GLU A 313 0.55 -27.09 -1.49
CA GLU A 313 0.93 -27.10 -2.90
C GLU A 313 0.86 -25.68 -3.45
N ASN A 314 1.96 -25.25 -4.06
CA ASN A 314 2.11 -23.93 -4.63
C ASN A 314 3.09 -23.98 -5.82
N PRO A 315 2.81 -23.24 -6.90
CA PRO A 315 3.67 -23.19 -8.08
C PRO A 315 5.00 -22.46 -7.82
N LEU A 316 5.12 -21.76 -6.69
CA LEU A 316 6.29 -20.96 -6.33
C LEU A 316 7.49 -21.80 -5.90
N GLY A 317 7.26 -23.08 -5.58
CA GLY A 317 8.27 -23.98 -5.04
C GLY A 317 8.62 -23.68 -3.58
N TYR A 318 7.76 -22.98 -2.85
CA TYR A 318 7.99 -22.62 -1.46
C TYR A 318 7.69 -23.80 -0.54
N GLY A 319 8.61 -24.07 0.38
CA GLY A 319 8.56 -25.16 1.35
C GLY A 319 8.83 -24.69 2.78
N PHE A 320 8.74 -25.63 3.72
CA PHE A 320 9.03 -25.39 5.14
C PHE A 320 10.33 -26.04 5.63
N CYS A 321 11.09 -26.69 4.74
CA CYS A 321 12.35 -27.34 5.09
C CYS A 321 13.37 -27.13 3.96
N GLY A 322 14.62 -26.87 4.35
CA GLY A 322 15.74 -26.72 3.41
C GLY A 322 15.63 -25.51 2.48
N GLY A 323 16.75 -25.06 1.91
CA GLY A 323 16.75 -23.97 0.93
C GLY A 323 16.98 -22.57 1.49
N ARG A 324 16.85 -21.57 0.62
CA ARG A 324 17.20 -20.17 0.91
C ARG A 324 16.00 -19.39 1.44
N ARG A 325 16.27 -18.49 2.39
CA ARG A 325 15.24 -17.59 2.96
C ARG A 325 14.74 -16.62 1.89
N ILE A 326 13.42 -16.53 1.74
CA ILE A 326 12.78 -15.71 0.71
C ILE A 326 12.57 -14.30 1.24
N ARG A 327 13.40 -13.34 0.78
CA ARG A 327 13.27 -11.91 1.14
C ARG A 327 12.43 -11.11 0.14
N LYS A 328 12.37 -11.59 -1.10
CA LYS A 328 11.56 -11.04 -2.18
C LYS A 328 10.58 -12.11 -2.63
N PRO A 329 9.43 -12.25 -1.96
CA PRO A 329 8.45 -13.25 -2.35
C PRO A 329 7.79 -12.86 -3.69
N ALA A 330 7.31 -13.86 -4.43
CA ALA A 330 6.51 -13.61 -5.61
C ALA A 330 5.23 -12.84 -5.24
N ALA A 331 4.77 -11.96 -6.13
CA ALA A 331 3.60 -11.10 -5.88
C ALA A 331 2.33 -11.91 -5.53
N GLU A 332 2.23 -13.13 -6.06
CA GLU A 332 1.14 -14.08 -5.85
C GLU A 332 1.29 -14.96 -4.59
N VAL A 333 2.28 -14.71 -3.72
CA VAL A 333 2.49 -15.53 -2.51
C VAL A 333 1.23 -15.62 -1.63
N CYS A 334 0.48 -14.53 -1.52
CA CYS A 334 -0.72 -14.46 -0.70
C CYS A 334 -1.95 -15.11 -1.36
N ASP A 335 -1.82 -15.62 -2.59
CA ASP A 335 -2.85 -16.44 -3.22
C ASP A 335 -2.75 -17.91 -2.78
N TRP A 336 -1.57 -18.33 -2.31
CA TRP A 336 -1.29 -19.70 -1.89
C TRP A 336 -1.19 -19.85 -0.37
N PHE A 337 -0.72 -18.79 0.30
CA PHE A 337 -0.51 -18.71 1.73
C PHE A 337 -1.43 -17.66 2.38
N ASP A 338 -1.87 -17.92 3.60
CA ASP A 338 -2.71 -16.98 4.36
C ASP A 338 -1.86 -15.83 4.92
N CYS A 339 -1.62 -14.78 4.12
CA CYS A 339 -0.81 -13.65 4.55
C CYS A 339 -1.47 -12.81 5.64
N VAL A 340 -0.66 -12.30 6.57
CA VAL A 340 -1.09 -11.33 7.59
C VAL A 340 -1.54 -10.01 6.95
N PRO A 341 -2.40 -9.22 7.62
CA PRO A 341 -2.64 -7.83 7.24
C PRO A 341 -1.32 -7.06 7.12
N GLN A 342 -1.22 -6.14 6.15
CA GLN A 342 0.00 -5.35 5.89
C GLN A 342 1.25 -6.20 5.56
N PHE A 343 1.07 -7.42 5.06
CA PHE A 343 2.16 -8.32 4.66
C PHE A 343 3.27 -7.62 3.84
N TRP A 344 2.89 -6.81 2.85
CA TRP A 344 3.82 -6.11 1.96
C TRP A 344 4.55 -4.92 2.60
N ALA A 345 4.10 -4.43 3.76
CA ALA A 345 4.84 -3.46 4.56
C ALA A 345 5.96 -4.12 5.39
N GLY A 346 5.95 -5.46 5.49
CA GLY A 346 6.97 -6.25 6.17
C GLY A 346 8.34 -6.11 5.53
N ARG A 347 9.38 -6.09 6.36
CA ARG A 347 10.79 -6.11 5.95
C ARG A 347 11.46 -7.29 6.62
N GLY A 348 12.06 -8.19 5.84
CA GLY A 348 12.66 -9.41 6.36
C GLY A 348 12.61 -10.55 5.35
N TYR A 349 12.37 -11.77 5.85
CA TYR A 349 12.10 -12.94 5.03
C TYR A 349 10.78 -13.60 5.40
N LEU A 350 10.26 -14.45 4.51
CA LEU A 350 9.02 -15.17 4.73
C LEU A 350 9.09 -16.11 5.94
N VAL A 351 8.12 -15.97 6.84
CA VAL A 351 7.93 -16.86 7.97
C VAL A 351 6.47 -17.27 8.09
N GLN A 352 6.24 -18.49 8.58
CA GLN A 352 4.93 -18.92 9.04
C GLN A 352 4.79 -18.60 10.53
N CYS A 353 3.75 -17.88 10.90
CA CYS A 353 3.37 -17.62 12.28
C CYS A 353 2.69 -18.86 12.92
N ARG A 354 2.61 -18.93 14.25
CA ARG A 354 2.02 -20.09 14.95
C ARG A 354 0.54 -20.30 14.65
N ASP A 355 -0.20 -19.25 14.33
CA ASP A 355 -1.60 -19.34 13.90
C ASP A 355 -1.78 -19.84 12.45
N GLY A 356 -0.68 -20.07 11.72
CA GLY A 356 -0.67 -20.60 10.35
C GLY A 356 -0.57 -19.51 9.28
N SER A 357 -0.68 -18.23 9.65
CA SER A 357 -0.52 -17.09 8.74
C SER A 357 0.93 -16.90 8.31
N VAL A 358 1.15 -16.13 7.24
CA VAL A 358 2.46 -15.85 6.66
C VAL A 358 2.80 -14.36 6.72
N SER A 359 4.02 -14.05 7.14
CA SER A 359 4.51 -12.69 7.31
C SER A 359 5.87 -12.50 6.62
N LEU A 360 6.11 -11.30 6.08
CA LEU A 360 7.40 -10.86 5.54
C LEU A 360 8.26 -10.12 6.59
N ALA A 361 8.05 -10.42 7.88
CA ALA A 361 8.78 -9.79 8.99
C ALA A 361 9.87 -10.69 9.59
N GLY A 362 10.20 -11.83 8.96
CA GLY A 362 11.18 -12.78 9.49
C GLY A 362 12.55 -12.15 9.76
N GLY A 363 13.15 -12.50 10.90
CA GLY A 363 14.43 -11.96 11.36
C GLY A 363 14.32 -10.72 12.24
N ARG A 364 13.11 -10.22 12.51
CA ARG A 364 12.85 -9.13 13.45
C ARG A 364 12.41 -9.67 14.80
N SER A 365 12.75 -8.96 15.89
CA SER A 365 12.36 -9.32 17.27
C SER A 365 10.84 -9.38 17.47
N ASN A 366 10.07 -8.60 16.70
CA ASN A 366 8.62 -8.54 16.76
C ASN A 366 7.91 -9.32 15.63
N ALA A 367 8.61 -10.24 14.95
CA ALA A 367 8.01 -11.04 13.89
C ALA A 367 6.84 -11.88 14.43
N CYS A 368 5.68 -11.80 13.77
CA CYS A 368 4.44 -12.50 14.18
C CYS A 368 3.98 -12.19 15.62
N ALA A 369 4.30 -11.02 16.19
CA ALA A 369 3.92 -10.66 17.57
C ALA A 369 2.41 -10.79 17.81
N GLU A 370 1.59 -10.30 16.88
CA GLU A 370 0.11 -10.41 16.93
C GLU A 370 -0.42 -11.81 16.55
N HIS A 371 0.48 -12.70 16.10
CA HIS A 371 0.18 -14.01 15.51
C HIS A 371 0.85 -15.16 16.27
N ARG A 372 1.04 -14.99 17.59
CA ARG A 372 1.59 -15.98 18.53
C ARG A 372 3.04 -16.38 18.24
N GLY A 373 3.80 -15.47 17.64
CA GLY A 373 5.22 -15.66 17.35
C GLY A 373 5.51 -16.50 16.11
N VAL A 374 6.79 -16.52 15.73
CA VAL A 374 7.27 -17.26 14.57
C VAL A 374 7.23 -18.76 14.86
N ARG A 375 6.62 -19.53 13.96
CA ARG A 375 6.65 -21.00 14.01
C ARG A 375 7.85 -21.55 13.29
N ARG A 376 8.08 -21.09 12.05
CA ARG A 376 9.15 -21.56 11.17
C ARG A 376 9.37 -20.62 9.99
N THR A 377 10.50 -20.80 9.32
CA THR A 377 10.86 -20.05 8.11
C THR A 377 10.30 -20.73 6.87
N ILE A 378 9.91 -19.94 5.87
CA ILE A 378 9.53 -20.44 4.55
C ILE A 378 10.71 -20.23 3.60
N THR A 379 11.01 -21.26 2.84
CA THR A 379 12.24 -21.36 2.04
C THR A 379 11.92 -21.79 0.61
N LYS A 380 12.87 -21.55 -0.30
CA LYS A 380 12.86 -22.04 -1.68
C LYS A 380 14.18 -22.72 -2.01
#